data_AF-A0A7C6RXQ2-F1
#
_entry.id   AF-A0A7C6RXQ2-F1
#
_cell.length_a   1.000
_cell.length_b   1.000
_cell.length_c   1.000
_cell.angle_alpha   90.00
_cell.angle_beta   90.00
_cell.angle_gamma   90.00
#
_symmetry.space_group_name_H-M   'P 1'
#
loop_
_entity.id
_entity.type
_entity.pdbx_description
1 polymer ?
#
loop_
_entity_poly.entity_id
_entity_poly.type
_entity_poly.pdbx_seq_one_letter_code
_entity_poly.pdbx_strand_id
1 'polypeptide(L)'
;STDASVVFTTDRVSEEGRAYWGAYAVAKGGAETLMKLLASELETNTPIRVNSIDPGQVRTGLTLRAYPGRAPEEWIDPEAALATYLYLLGPDSKGVTGQTLHAQD
;
A
#
# COMPACT_ATOMS: atom_id res chain seq x y z
N SER A 1 -8.61 15.83 13.83
CA SER A 1 -9.49 15.73 12.64
C SER A 1 -10.71 14.91 13.02
N THR A 2 -11.87 15.18 12.44
CA THR A 2 -13.10 14.36 12.60
C THR A 2 -13.19 13.21 11.59
N ASP A 3 -12.27 13.18 10.62
CA ASP A 3 -12.14 12.13 9.62
C ASP A 3 -10.65 12.00 9.27
N ALA A 4 -9.93 11.13 9.97
CA ALA A 4 -8.49 10.96 9.80
C ALA A 4 -8.20 9.66 9.04
N SER A 5 -7.22 9.69 8.14
CA SER A 5 -6.79 8.52 7.37
C SER A 5 -5.29 8.34 7.48
N VAL A 6 -4.87 7.12 7.81
CA VAL A 6 -3.48 6.66 7.81
C VAL A 6 -3.35 5.60 6.73
N VAL A 7 -2.42 5.81 5.80
CA VAL A 7 -2.20 4.90 4.68
C VAL A 7 -0.77 4.40 4.70
N PHE A 8 -0.61 3.10 4.90
CA PHE A 8 0.67 2.40 4.75
C PHE A 8 0.93 2.05 3.29
N THR A 9 2.19 1.92 2.89
CA THR A 9 2.56 1.41 1.56
C THR A 9 3.13 -0.01 1.70
N THR A 10 2.36 -1.00 1.27
CA THR A 10 2.72 -2.42 1.24
C THR A 10 3.14 -2.84 -0.17
N ASP A 11 3.38 -4.13 -0.38
CA ASP A 11 3.80 -4.68 -1.67
C ASP A 11 3.47 -6.18 -1.70
N ARG A 12 2.80 -6.67 -2.75
CA ARG A 12 2.41 -8.09 -2.88
C ARG A 12 3.55 -9.08 -2.70
N VAL A 13 4.82 -8.69 -2.87
CA VAL A 13 5.96 -9.59 -2.63
C VAL A 13 6.00 -10.10 -1.18
N SER A 14 5.43 -9.36 -0.22
CA SER A 14 5.27 -9.84 1.15
C SER A 14 4.12 -10.81 1.34
N GLU A 15 3.04 -10.66 0.58
CA GLU A 15 1.87 -11.53 0.62
C GLU A 15 2.20 -12.89 -0.01
N GLU A 16 2.92 -12.89 -1.13
CA GLU A 16 3.32 -14.09 -1.87
C GLU A 16 4.54 -14.80 -1.26
N GLY A 17 5.32 -14.10 -0.44
CA GLY A 17 6.63 -14.60 0.02
C GLY A 17 7.61 -14.79 -1.14
N ARG A 18 7.66 -13.81 -2.07
CA ARG A 18 8.39 -13.96 -3.33
C ARG A 18 9.91 -14.08 -3.12
N ALA A 19 10.52 -15.07 -3.76
CA ALA A 19 11.97 -15.29 -3.72
C ALA A 19 12.75 -14.04 -4.16
N TYR A 20 13.96 -13.87 -3.62
CA TYR A 20 14.90 -12.78 -3.89
C TYR A 20 14.52 -11.38 -3.37
N TRP A 21 13.36 -11.23 -2.72
CA TRP A 21 12.96 -9.95 -2.09
C TRP A 21 13.37 -9.80 -0.62
N GLY A 22 13.72 -10.91 0.05
CA GLY A 22 14.40 -10.92 1.35
C GLY A 22 13.84 -9.95 2.37
N ALA A 23 14.71 -9.09 2.92
CA ALA A 23 14.35 -8.12 3.96
C ALA A 23 13.27 -7.12 3.53
N TYR A 24 13.15 -6.80 2.24
CA TYR A 24 12.10 -5.92 1.76
C TYR A 24 10.72 -6.57 1.91
N ALA A 25 10.57 -7.82 1.49
CA ALA A 25 9.32 -8.57 1.68
C ALA A 25 8.96 -8.70 3.17
N VAL A 26 9.94 -9.01 4.04
CA VAL A 26 9.72 -9.07 5.50
C VAL A 26 9.25 -7.73 6.05
N ALA A 27 9.88 -6.62 5.65
CA ALA A 27 9.52 -5.29 6.12
C ALA A 27 8.11 -4.88 5.66
N LYS A 28 7.73 -5.19 4.41
CA LYS A 28 6.39 -4.89 3.87
C LYS A 28 5.30 -5.71 4.56
N GLY A 29 5.55 -7.00 4.83
CA GLY A 29 4.61 -7.83 5.61
C GLY A 29 4.49 -7.38 7.07
N GLY A 30 5.59 -6.91 7.67
CA GLY A 30 5.57 -6.29 9.00
C GLY A 30 4.76 -4.99 9.02
N ALA A 31 4.89 -4.14 8.00
CA ALA A 31 4.10 -2.92 7.87
C ALA A 31 2.60 -3.21 7.68
N GLU A 32 2.25 -4.24 6.90
CA GLU A 32 0.86 -4.68 6.76
C GLU A 32 0.28 -5.22 8.07
N THR A 33 1.07 -5.98 8.83
CA THR A 33 0.67 -6.47 10.15
C THR A 33 0.44 -5.31 11.11
N LEU A 34 1.34 -4.31 11.11
CA LEU A 34 1.19 -3.10 11.92
C LEU A 34 -0.07 -2.31 11.54
N MET A 35 -0.34 -2.17 10.24
CA MET A 35 -1.57 -1.55 9.73
C MET A 35 -2.82 -2.24 10.31
N LYS A 36 -2.88 -3.59 10.24
CA LYS A 36 -4.01 -4.38 10.76
C LYS A 36 -4.17 -4.24 12.27
N LEU A 37 -3.08 -4.25 13.03
CA LEU A 37 -3.10 -4.03 14.49
C LEU A 37 -3.67 -2.65 14.82
N LEU A 38 -3.13 -1.60 14.22
CA LEU A 38 -3.60 -0.22 14.42
C LEU A 38 -5.06 -0.04 14.02
N ALA A 39 -5.49 -0.63 12.91
CA ALA A 39 -6.88 -0.57 12.47
C ALA A 39 -7.82 -1.18 13.53
N SER A 40 -7.50 -2.38 14.02
CA SER A 40 -8.29 -3.08 15.04
C SER A 40 -8.35 -2.30 16.37
N GLU A 41 -7.23 -1.73 16.80
CA GLU A 41 -7.16 -0.93 18.03
C GLU A 41 -8.02 0.34 17.96
N LEU A 42 -8.15 0.93 16.77
CA LEU A 42 -8.76 2.25 16.57
C LEU A 42 -10.22 2.21 16.10
N GLU A 43 -10.68 1.10 15.52
CA GLU A 43 -11.98 0.97 14.85
C GLU A 43 -13.17 1.31 15.76
N THR A 44 -13.16 0.86 17.02
CA THR A 44 -14.33 1.05 17.92
C THR A 44 -14.38 2.43 18.56
N ASN A 45 -13.22 3.04 18.81
CA ASN A 45 -13.10 4.16 19.76
C ASN A 45 -12.71 5.49 19.11
N THR A 46 -12.38 5.51 17.83
CA THR A 46 -11.87 6.71 17.15
C THR A 46 -12.42 6.84 15.72
N PRO A 47 -12.41 8.05 15.14
CA PRO A 47 -12.73 8.23 13.72
C PRO A 47 -11.51 8.00 12.80
N ILE A 48 -10.46 7.33 13.27
CA ILE A 48 -9.21 7.13 12.52
C ILE A 48 -9.33 5.85 11.69
N ARG A 49 -9.13 5.99 10.39
CA ARG A 49 -9.06 4.87 9.44
C ARG A 49 -7.61 4.52 9.18
N VAL A 50 -7.29 3.24 9.17
CA VAL A 50 -5.93 2.75 8.94
C VAL A 50 -5.99 1.66 7.88
N ASN A 51 -5.33 1.87 6.74
CA ASN A 51 -5.34 0.96 5.60
C ASN A 51 -3.94 0.89 4.98
N SER A 52 -3.72 -0.04 4.06
CA SER A 52 -2.52 -0.07 3.22
C SER A 52 -2.88 -0.04 1.73
N ILE A 53 -1.93 0.45 0.93
CA ILE A 53 -1.96 0.37 -0.52
C ILE A 53 -0.74 -0.42 -0.98
N ASP A 54 -0.96 -1.43 -1.83
CA ASP A 54 0.04 -1.91 -2.77
C ASP A 54 -0.08 -1.09 -4.06
N PRO A 55 0.90 -0.22 -4.38
CA PRO A 55 0.84 0.62 -5.58
C PRO A 55 1.08 -0.17 -6.87
N GLY A 56 1.53 -1.43 -6.80
CA GLY A 56 1.94 -2.22 -7.95
C GLY A 56 3.29 -1.76 -8.55
N GLN A 57 3.59 -2.25 -9.75
CA GLN A 57 4.86 -2.00 -10.44
C GLN A 57 4.84 -0.67 -11.18
N VAL A 58 5.02 0.42 -10.44
CA VAL A 58 5.09 1.79 -10.96
C VAL A 58 6.51 2.17 -11.44
N ARG A 59 6.59 3.04 -12.44
CA ARG A 59 7.83 3.56 -13.05
C ARG A 59 8.58 4.51 -12.11
N THR A 60 9.22 3.95 -11.10
CA THR A 60 10.00 4.68 -10.09
C THR A 60 11.45 4.21 -10.04
N GLY A 61 12.34 5.00 -9.44
CA GLY A 61 13.73 4.59 -9.23
C GLY A 61 13.90 3.34 -8.34
N LEU A 62 12.88 2.96 -7.54
CA LEU A 62 12.89 1.70 -6.82
C LEU A 62 12.70 0.52 -7.79
N THR A 63 11.64 0.56 -8.60
CA THR A 63 11.30 -0.49 -9.57
C THR A 63 12.41 -0.68 -10.60
N LEU A 64 12.98 0.40 -11.13
CA LEU A 64 14.08 0.32 -12.10
C LEU A 64 15.35 -0.31 -11.53
N ARG A 65 15.62 -0.13 -10.22
CA ARG A 65 16.73 -0.80 -9.55
C ARG A 65 16.43 -2.27 -9.25
N ALA A 66 15.18 -2.60 -8.93
CA ALA A 66 14.74 -3.98 -8.69
C ALA A 66 14.72 -4.81 -9.99
N TYR A 67 14.48 -4.17 -11.14
CA TYR A 67 14.37 -4.82 -12.45
C TYR A 67 15.26 -4.15 -13.52
N PRO A 68 16.60 -4.22 -13.39
CA PRO A 68 17.52 -3.48 -14.27
C PRO A 68 17.51 -3.93 -15.73
N GLY A 69 17.00 -5.13 -16.03
CA GLY A 69 16.91 -5.68 -17.39
C GLY A 69 15.61 -5.34 -18.14
N ARG A 70 14.71 -4.56 -17.53
CA ARG A 70 13.42 -4.17 -18.10
C ARG A 70 13.47 -2.70 -18.53
N ALA A 71 12.87 -2.38 -19.67
CA ALA A 71 12.82 -1.01 -20.14
C ALA A 71 11.88 -0.17 -19.25
N PRO A 72 12.20 1.11 -18.96
CA PRO A 72 11.32 1.95 -18.14
C PRO A 72 9.89 2.05 -18.65
N GLU A 73 9.69 2.00 -19.97
CA GLU A 73 8.40 2.09 -20.66
C GLU A 73 7.52 0.85 -20.46
N GLU A 74 8.06 -0.25 -19.95
CA GLU A 74 7.28 -1.43 -19.55
C GLU A 74 6.50 -1.21 -18.25
N TRP A 75 6.83 -0.16 -17.49
CA TRP A 75 6.23 0.14 -16.20
C TRP A 75 5.20 1.26 -16.28
N ILE A 76 4.13 1.13 -15.52
CA ILE A 76 3.01 2.09 -15.50
C ILE A 76 3.42 3.35 -14.74
N ASP A 77 2.93 4.50 -15.18
CA ASP A 77 3.21 5.78 -14.54
C ASP A 77 2.66 5.86 -13.11
N PRO A 78 3.35 6.54 -12.17
CA PRO A 78 2.90 6.69 -10.78
C PRO A 78 1.48 7.26 -10.66
N GLU A 79 1.09 8.10 -11.61
CA GLU A 79 -0.23 8.72 -11.72
C GLU A 79 -1.36 7.68 -11.77
N ALA A 80 -1.10 6.48 -12.29
CA ALA A 80 -2.09 5.41 -12.33
C ALA A 80 -2.50 4.91 -10.93
N ALA A 81 -1.63 5.04 -9.92
CA ALA A 81 -1.96 4.64 -8.55
C ALA A 81 -2.76 5.69 -7.79
N LEU A 82 -2.85 6.93 -8.28
CA LEU A 82 -3.39 8.07 -7.53
C LEU A 82 -4.86 7.90 -7.15
N ALA A 83 -5.66 7.22 -7.98
CA ALA A 83 -7.09 7.01 -7.69
C ALA A 83 -7.30 6.31 -6.34
N THR A 84 -6.50 5.28 -6.03
CA THR A 84 -6.58 4.53 -4.77
C THR A 84 -6.12 5.37 -3.58
N TYR A 85 -5.06 6.18 -3.75
CA TYR A 85 -4.61 7.12 -2.72
C TYR A 85 -5.68 8.18 -2.42
N LEU A 86 -6.24 8.80 -3.46
CA LEU A 86 -7.29 9.81 -3.31
C LEU A 86 -8.55 9.24 -2.66
N TYR A 87 -8.93 8.00 -3.01
CA TYR A 87 -10.04 7.30 -2.37
C TYR A 87 -9.82 7.16 -0.85
N LEU A 88 -8.68 6.60 -0.42
CA LEU A 88 -8.41 6.39 1.01
C LEU A 88 -8.19 7.68 1.81
N LEU A 89 -7.64 8.71 1.17
CA LEU A 89 -7.43 10.03 1.79
C LEU A 89 -8.69 10.91 1.75
N GLY A 90 -9.63 10.62 0.86
CA GLY A 90 -10.88 11.35 0.68
C GLY A 90 -12.03 10.87 1.58
N PRO A 91 -13.18 11.55 1.51
CA PRO A 91 -14.37 11.19 2.29
C PRO A 91 -15.08 9.92 1.77
N ASP A 92 -14.80 9.49 0.55
CA ASP A 92 -15.46 8.35 -0.09
C ASP A 92 -15.10 7.00 0.55
N SER A 93 -14.00 6.95 1.30
CA SER A 93 -13.56 5.77 2.06
C SER A 93 -13.96 5.79 3.53
N LYS A 94 -14.92 6.63 3.93
CA LYS A 94 -15.44 6.64 5.31
C LYS A 94 -15.94 5.25 5.72
N GLY A 95 -15.49 4.79 6.89
CA GLY A 95 -15.78 3.46 7.42
C GLY A 95 -14.89 2.35 6.86
N VAL A 96 -14.03 2.61 5.87
CA VAL A 96 -13.06 1.63 5.37
C VAL A 96 -11.81 1.67 6.24
N THR A 97 -11.56 0.59 6.98
CA THR A 97 -10.37 0.42 7.82
C THR A 97 -9.92 -1.04 7.81
N GLY A 98 -8.64 -1.28 8.09
CA GLY A 98 -8.02 -2.61 8.15
C GLY A 98 -7.85 -3.30 6.80
N GLN A 99 -7.99 -2.56 5.69
CA GLN A 99 -7.94 -3.12 4.34
C GLN A 99 -6.59 -2.90 3.67
N THR A 100 -6.17 -3.88 2.86
CA THR A 100 -5.11 -3.72 1.87
C THR A 100 -5.78 -3.52 0.51
N LEU A 101 -5.52 -2.37 -0.14
CA LEU A 101 -6.02 -2.09 -1.48
C LEU A 101 -4.89 -2.24 -2.49
N HIS A 102 -5.17 -2.87 -3.62
CA HIS A 102 -4.24 -2.91 -4.76
C HIS A 102 -4.62 -1.78 -5.72
N ALA A 103 -3.65 -0.94 -6.07
CA ALA A 103 -3.87 0.12 -7.05
C ALA A 103 -3.91 -0.40 -8.50
N GLN A 104 -3.39 -1.61 -8.70
CA GLN A 104 -3.26 -2.30 -9.99
C GLN A 104 -3.40 -3.82 -9.73
N ASP A 105 -3.96 -4.55 -10.69
CA ASP A 105 -4.13 -6.03 -10.62
C ASP A 105 -2.80 -6.80 -10.70
#